data_AF-C1LH61-F1
#
_entry.id   AF-C1LH61-F1
#
_cell.length_a   1.000
_cell.length_b   1.000
_cell.length_c   1.000
_cell.angle_alpha   90.00
_cell.angle_beta   90.00
_cell.angle_gamma   90.00
#
_symmetry.space_group_name_H-M   'P 1'
#
loop_
_entity.id
_entity.type
_entity.pdbx_description
1 polymer ?
#
loop_
_entity_poly.entity_id
_entity_poly.type
_entity_poly.pdbx_seq_one_letter_code
_entity_poly.pdbx_strand_id
1 'polypeptide(L)'
;MKFTFVFFLIKILQFERAEPKNGKITEVQFANSLLAYAGFPENKRRKMIRRVKTKFPVDSEHSSGITYKDFSDFSHLLRSIADVDTALTFYHMAGASINEDTLNHVALTVANIHLSPHVLDVVFTLFDENNDGQLSYREFVGVMRHRLLRGLDKPMDTGFIRLLSALFHCAKEQINLGVNSTYTNV
;
A
#
# COMPACT_ATOMS: atom_id res chain seq x y z
N MET A 1 -1.67 -12.91 9.69
CA MET A 1 -0.86 -13.86 8.90
C MET A 1 -1.39 -14.14 7.48
N LYS A 2 -2.71 -14.16 7.22
CA LYS A 2 -3.27 -14.46 5.87
C LYS A 2 -3.19 -13.33 4.83
N PHE A 3 -3.14 -12.06 5.26
CA PHE A 3 -3.20 -10.90 4.35
C PHE A 3 -1.85 -10.49 3.72
N THR A 4 -0.74 -10.79 4.39
CA THR A 4 0.62 -10.54 3.86
C THR A 4 0.93 -11.42 2.64
N PHE A 5 0.34 -12.61 2.57
CA PHE A 5 0.61 -13.62 1.55
C PHE A 5 0.01 -13.24 0.17
N VAL A 6 -1.19 -12.65 0.16
CA VAL A 6 -1.85 -12.17 -1.08
C VAL A 6 -1.15 -10.93 -1.63
N PHE A 7 -0.71 -10.03 -0.75
CA PHE A 7 0.08 -8.85 -1.14
C PHE A 7 1.47 -9.21 -1.69
N PHE A 8 2.06 -10.31 -1.21
CA PHE A 8 3.35 -10.82 -1.70
C PHE A 8 3.21 -11.54 -3.05
N LEU A 9 2.17 -12.35 -3.24
CA LEU A 9 1.87 -13.04 -4.51
C LEU A 9 1.54 -12.07 -5.65
N ILE A 10 0.76 -11.02 -5.39
CA ILE A 10 0.50 -10.00 -6.43
C ILE A 10 1.78 -9.20 -6.74
N LYS A 11 2.69 -9.05 -5.77
CA LYS A 11 3.97 -8.34 -5.96
C LYS A 11 4.91 -9.04 -6.93
N ILE A 12 5.09 -10.35 -6.78
CA ILE A 12 5.91 -11.15 -7.69
C ILE A 12 5.28 -11.14 -9.09
N LEU A 13 3.95 -11.32 -9.17
CA LEU A 13 3.23 -11.32 -10.45
C LEU A 13 3.28 -9.95 -11.16
N GLN A 14 3.26 -8.83 -10.42
CA GLN A 14 3.40 -7.46 -10.95
C GLN A 14 4.82 -7.17 -11.42
N PHE A 15 5.84 -7.65 -10.69
CA PHE A 15 7.24 -7.51 -11.07
C PHE A 15 7.59 -8.38 -12.30
N GLU A 16 7.06 -9.60 -12.38
CA GLU A 16 7.23 -10.48 -13.56
C GLU A 16 6.43 -9.99 -14.78
N ARG A 17 5.22 -9.43 -14.58
CA ARG A 17 4.45 -8.76 -15.65
C ARG A 17 5.07 -7.45 -16.13
N ALA A 18 5.99 -6.86 -15.36
CA ALA A 18 6.64 -5.61 -15.72
C ALA A 18 7.73 -5.78 -16.80
N GLU A 19 8.01 -7.02 -17.26
CA GLU A 19 9.07 -7.35 -18.22
C GLU A 19 10.38 -6.63 -17.87
N PRO A 20 10.97 -6.92 -16.69
CA PRO A 20 12.12 -6.18 -16.21
C PRO A 20 13.29 -6.30 -17.20
N LYS A 21 13.61 -5.21 -17.89
CA LYS A 21 14.81 -5.14 -18.72
C LYS A 21 16.02 -5.11 -17.78
N ASN A 22 16.88 -6.12 -17.86
CA ASN A 22 18.08 -6.27 -17.03
C ASN A 22 17.81 -6.32 -15.50
N GLY A 23 16.65 -6.85 -15.07
CA GLY A 23 16.33 -7.01 -13.64
C GLY A 23 15.96 -5.71 -12.91
N LYS A 24 15.71 -4.62 -13.65
CA LYS A 24 15.22 -3.35 -13.13
C LYS A 24 13.81 -3.05 -13.66
N ILE A 25 13.00 -2.41 -12.83
CA ILE A 25 11.69 -1.86 -13.23
C ILE A 25 11.81 -0.36 -13.44
N THR A 26 10.96 0.19 -14.31
CA THR A 26 10.90 1.64 -14.51
C THR A 26 10.32 2.35 -13.28
N GLU A 27 10.65 3.64 -13.10
CA GLU A 27 10.12 4.48 -12.02
C GLU A 27 8.60 4.58 -12.08
N VAL A 28 8.04 4.59 -13.30
CA VAL A 28 6.58 4.58 -13.53
C VAL A 28 5.95 3.27 -13.08
N GLN A 29 6.58 2.12 -13.35
CA GLN A 29 6.09 0.83 -12.88
C GLN A 29 6.17 0.74 -11.35
N PHE A 30 7.26 1.24 -10.76
CA PHE A 30 7.40 1.35 -9.31
C PHE A 30 6.28 2.21 -8.70
N ALA A 31 6.04 3.40 -9.24
CA ALA A 31 4.97 4.30 -8.79
C ALA A 31 3.58 3.67 -8.91
N ASN A 32 3.28 2.98 -10.01
CA ASN A 32 2.01 2.27 -10.17
C ASN A 32 1.83 1.17 -9.12
N SER A 33 2.90 0.44 -8.78
CA SER A 33 2.88 -0.58 -7.72
C SER A 33 2.59 0.02 -6.34
N LEU A 34 3.12 1.22 -6.06
CA LEU A 34 2.80 1.96 -4.83
C LEU A 34 1.34 2.43 -4.79
N LEU A 35 0.80 2.91 -5.91
CA LEU A 35 -0.54 3.49 -5.99
C LEU A 35 -1.67 2.47 -6.16
N ALA A 36 -1.38 1.23 -6.57
CA ALA A 36 -2.37 0.18 -6.84
C ALA A 36 -3.35 -0.05 -5.67
N TYR A 37 -2.88 0.11 -4.43
CA TYR A 37 -3.64 -0.12 -3.20
C TYR A 37 -3.91 1.14 -2.37
N ALA A 38 -3.36 2.28 -2.78
CA ALA A 38 -3.65 3.56 -2.13
C ALA A 38 -5.11 3.99 -2.36
N GLY A 39 -5.74 3.42 -3.41
CA GLY A 39 -7.15 3.59 -3.78
C GLY A 39 -7.58 5.04 -3.93
N PHE A 40 -6.69 5.83 -4.51
CA PHE A 40 -6.95 7.18 -4.94
C PHE A 40 -8.00 7.23 -6.06
N PRO A 41 -8.71 8.35 -6.21
CA PRO A 41 -9.46 8.64 -7.42
C PRO A 41 -8.56 8.51 -8.65
N GLU A 42 -9.09 7.93 -9.73
CA GLU A 42 -8.43 7.81 -11.05
C GLU A 42 -7.69 9.09 -11.46
N ASN A 43 -8.34 10.24 -11.28
CA ASN A 43 -7.79 11.55 -11.65
C ASN A 43 -6.55 11.93 -10.84
N LYS A 44 -6.56 11.68 -9.52
CA LYS A 44 -5.42 11.96 -8.63
C LYS A 44 -4.26 11.02 -8.96
N ARG A 45 -4.54 9.72 -9.11
CA ARG A 45 -3.55 8.71 -9.53
C ARG A 45 -2.88 9.10 -10.85
N ARG A 46 -3.67 9.51 -11.85
CA ARG A 46 -3.16 9.90 -13.17
C ARG A 46 -2.28 11.15 -13.12
N LYS A 47 -2.59 12.12 -12.24
CA LYS A 47 -1.73 13.30 -12.01
C LYS A 47 -0.38 12.91 -11.40
N MET A 48 -0.41 12.09 -10.34
CA MET A 48 0.81 11.61 -9.66
C MET A 48 1.73 10.85 -10.62
N ILE A 49 1.18 9.91 -11.41
CA ILE A 49 1.97 9.16 -12.41
C ILE A 49 2.54 10.07 -13.50
N ARG A 50 1.81 11.11 -13.92
CA ARG A 50 2.33 12.08 -14.91
C ARG A 50 3.55 12.81 -14.38
N ARG A 51 3.57 13.23 -13.11
CA ARG A 51 4.75 13.88 -12.50
C ARG A 51 5.99 13.01 -12.57
N VAL A 52 5.86 11.73 -12.18
CA VAL A 52 6.96 10.77 -12.28
C VAL A 52 7.41 10.59 -13.72
N LYS A 53 6.48 10.45 -14.68
CA LYS A 53 6.82 10.32 -16.10
C LYS A 53 7.54 11.56 -16.66
N THR A 54 7.18 12.76 -16.19
CA THR A 54 7.79 14.02 -16.61
C THR A 54 9.20 14.19 -16.04
N LYS A 55 9.42 13.81 -14.77
CA LYS A 55 10.74 13.93 -14.12
C LYS A 55 11.70 12.81 -14.53
N PHE A 56 11.18 11.60 -14.75
CA PHE A 56 11.95 10.41 -15.16
C PHE A 56 11.50 9.91 -16.53
N PRO A 57 11.79 10.66 -17.63
CA PRO A 57 11.52 10.17 -18.97
C PRO A 57 12.44 9.00 -19.33
N VAL A 58 11.90 8.08 -20.13
CA VAL A 58 12.64 6.90 -20.65
C VAL A 58 13.86 7.39 -21.43
N ASP A 59 15.02 6.76 -21.19
CA ASP A 59 16.31 7.05 -21.84
C ASP A 59 16.98 8.39 -21.41
N SER A 60 16.62 8.95 -20.26
CA SER A 60 17.31 10.10 -19.65
C SER A 60 18.35 9.67 -18.61
N GLU A 61 19.34 10.53 -18.32
CA GLU A 61 20.34 10.30 -17.25
C GLU A 61 19.69 10.07 -15.87
N HIS A 62 18.46 10.53 -15.67
CA HIS A 62 17.69 10.37 -14.44
C HIS A 62 16.91 9.05 -14.36
N SER A 63 16.71 8.32 -15.48
CA SER A 63 16.00 7.03 -15.47
C SER A 63 17.01 5.88 -15.30
N SER A 64 17.44 5.67 -14.05
CA SER A 64 18.41 4.63 -13.71
C SER A 64 17.76 3.26 -13.43
N GLY A 65 16.42 3.23 -13.30
CA GLY A 65 15.61 2.06 -12.98
C GLY A 65 15.72 1.65 -11.51
N ILE A 66 14.63 1.08 -10.98
CA ILE A 66 14.56 0.61 -9.59
C ILE A 66 14.95 -0.87 -9.54
N THR A 67 15.91 -1.21 -8.67
CA THR A 67 16.34 -2.60 -8.47
C THR A 67 15.36 -3.38 -7.62
N TYR A 68 15.42 -4.71 -7.67
CA TYR A 68 14.62 -5.56 -6.77
C TYR A 68 14.95 -5.30 -5.30
N LYS A 69 16.22 -5.03 -4.96
CA LYS A 69 16.63 -4.72 -3.59
C LYS A 69 15.95 -3.45 -3.08
N ASP A 70 16.04 -2.37 -3.85
CA ASP A 70 15.35 -1.10 -3.56
C ASP A 70 13.84 -1.29 -3.38
N PHE A 71 13.24 -2.05 -4.29
CA PHE A 71 11.83 -2.39 -4.23
C PHE A 71 11.46 -3.15 -2.95
N SER A 72 12.26 -4.16 -2.59
CA SER A 72 12.07 -5.00 -1.41
C SER A 72 12.26 -4.23 -0.11
N ASP A 73 13.27 -3.37 -0.06
CA ASP A 73 13.60 -2.51 1.07
C ASP A 73 12.48 -1.50 1.34
N PHE A 74 12.06 -0.74 0.31
CA PHE A 74 10.92 0.18 0.46
C PHE A 74 9.62 -0.57 0.80
N SER A 75 9.46 -1.77 0.25
CA SER A 75 8.36 -2.67 0.57
C SER A 75 8.36 -3.17 2.01
N HIS A 76 9.53 -3.30 2.63
CA HIS A 76 9.68 -3.66 4.03
C HIS A 76 9.33 -2.47 4.92
N LEU A 77 9.81 -1.28 4.58
CA LEU A 77 9.42 -0.05 5.27
C LEU A 77 7.90 0.13 5.33
N LEU A 78 7.21 -0.12 4.22
CA LEU A 78 5.75 -0.05 4.16
C LEU A 78 5.02 -1.07 5.04
N ARG A 79 5.65 -2.19 5.40
CA ARG A 79 5.06 -3.15 6.37
C ARG A 79 5.04 -2.57 7.78
N SER A 80 5.97 -1.68 8.10
CA SER A 80 6.09 -1.01 9.40
C SER A 80 5.49 0.40 9.40
N ILE A 81 4.43 0.66 8.61
CA ILE A 81 3.90 2.03 8.49
C ILE A 81 3.43 2.61 9.81
N ALA A 82 2.94 1.78 10.75
CA ALA A 82 2.39 2.27 12.01
C ALA A 82 3.50 2.94 12.85
N ASP A 83 4.69 2.37 12.81
CA ASP A 83 5.87 2.89 13.47
C ASP A 83 6.43 4.09 12.72
N VAL A 84 6.43 4.06 11.38
CA VAL A 84 6.80 5.22 10.52
C VAL A 84 5.87 6.40 10.78
N ASP A 85 4.56 6.16 10.87
CA ASP A 85 3.53 7.15 11.17
C ASP A 85 3.76 7.80 12.54
N THR A 86 4.03 6.97 13.55
CA THR A 86 4.34 7.45 14.91
C THR A 86 5.59 8.32 14.90
N ALA A 87 6.67 7.86 14.24
CA ALA A 87 7.91 8.62 14.11
C ALA A 87 7.68 9.97 13.41
N LEU A 88 6.99 9.98 12.26
CA LEU A 88 6.71 11.20 11.51
C LEU A 88 5.73 12.14 12.21
N THR A 89 4.85 11.62 13.07
CA THR A 89 3.99 12.44 13.93
C THR A 89 4.83 13.26 14.91
N PHE A 90 5.88 12.68 15.50
CA PHE A 90 6.79 13.43 16.38
C PHE A 90 7.52 14.56 15.64
N TYR A 91 7.99 14.31 14.40
CA TYR A 91 8.59 15.37 13.57
C TYR A 91 7.59 16.49 13.25
N HIS A 92 6.35 16.12 12.91
CA HIS A 92 5.30 17.10 12.63
C HIS A 92 4.96 17.95 13.86
N MET A 93 4.88 17.34 15.05
CA MET A 93 4.66 18.07 16.31
C MET A 93 5.79 19.04 16.64
N ALA A 94 7.02 18.74 16.22
CA ALA A 94 8.17 19.62 16.37
C ALA A 94 8.19 20.77 15.35
N GLY A 95 7.21 20.85 14.45
CA GLY A 95 7.16 21.85 13.37
C GLY A 95 8.17 21.58 12.25
N ALA A 96 8.77 20.39 12.20
CA ALA A 96 9.73 20.02 11.16
C ALA A 96 9.00 19.51 9.90
N SER A 97 9.52 19.88 8.74
CA SER A 97 9.12 19.28 7.47
C SER A 97 9.85 17.95 7.22
N ILE A 98 9.23 17.08 6.43
CA ILE A 98 9.78 15.76 6.13
C ILE A 98 10.58 15.85 4.84
N ASN A 99 11.89 15.98 4.96
CA ASN A 99 12.82 15.98 3.84
C ASN A 99 13.35 14.57 3.57
N GLU A 100 14.11 14.37 2.49
CA GLU A 100 14.67 13.07 2.12
C GLU A 100 15.52 12.45 3.24
N ASP A 101 16.36 13.26 3.88
CA ASP A 101 17.20 12.84 5.02
C ASP A 101 16.35 12.37 6.21
N THR A 102 15.28 13.09 6.51
CA THR A 102 14.34 12.74 7.58
C THR A 102 13.69 11.40 7.28
N LEU A 103 13.20 11.19 6.05
CA LEU A 103 12.56 9.93 5.67
C LEU A 103 13.55 8.76 5.70
N ASN A 104 14.79 8.98 5.26
CA ASN A 104 15.84 7.97 5.31
C ASN A 104 16.21 7.61 6.77
N HIS A 105 16.32 8.61 7.63
CA HIS A 105 16.57 8.40 9.06
C HIS A 105 15.43 7.63 9.74
N VAL A 106 14.17 7.95 9.41
CA VAL A 106 13.02 7.18 9.90
C VAL A 106 13.05 5.74 9.38
N ALA A 107 13.41 5.52 8.10
CA ALA A 107 13.53 4.18 7.53
C ALA A 107 14.61 3.34 8.24
N LEU A 108 15.74 3.96 8.58
CA LEU A 108 16.80 3.34 9.35
C LEU A 108 16.35 3.02 10.78
N THR A 109 15.69 3.97 11.44
CA THR A 109 15.29 3.83 12.84
C THR A 109 14.19 2.78 13.03
N VAL A 110 13.21 2.74 12.11
CA VAL A 110 12.01 1.91 12.24
C VAL A 110 12.19 0.51 11.65
N ALA A 111 12.92 0.39 10.55
CA ALA A 111 13.02 -0.87 9.81
C ALA A 111 14.47 -1.36 9.61
N ASN A 112 15.47 -0.60 10.07
CA ASN A 112 16.89 -0.85 9.82
C ASN A 112 17.24 -0.96 8.32
N ILE A 113 16.67 -0.03 7.53
CA ILE A 113 16.80 -0.01 6.07
C ILE A 113 17.44 1.31 5.64
N HIS A 114 18.40 1.21 4.74
CA HIS A 114 18.91 2.36 3.99
C HIS A 114 18.20 2.44 2.64
N LEU A 115 17.44 3.52 2.43
CA LEU A 115 16.83 3.80 1.13
C LEU A 115 17.87 4.45 0.23
N SER A 116 17.92 4.04 -1.04
CA SER A 116 18.80 4.70 -2.01
C SER A 116 18.28 6.10 -2.34
N PRO A 117 19.18 7.06 -2.64
CA PRO A 117 18.78 8.42 -3.03
C PRO A 117 17.80 8.43 -4.22
N HIS A 118 18.00 7.54 -5.19
CA HIS A 118 17.10 7.42 -6.35
C HIS A 118 15.67 7.03 -5.94
N VAL A 119 15.52 6.09 -5.01
CA VAL A 119 14.20 5.69 -4.51
C VAL A 119 13.52 6.82 -3.76
N LEU A 120 14.28 7.56 -2.94
CA LEU A 120 13.78 8.72 -2.21
C LEU A 120 13.27 9.77 -3.20
N ASP A 121 14.06 10.12 -4.21
CA ASP A 121 13.68 11.10 -5.23
C ASP A 121 12.38 10.71 -5.98
N VAL A 122 12.26 9.44 -6.37
CA VAL A 122 11.04 8.93 -7.03
C VAL A 122 9.82 8.99 -6.09
N VAL A 123 10.00 8.65 -4.80
CA VAL A 123 8.94 8.70 -3.79
C VAL A 123 8.50 10.14 -3.51
N PHE A 124 9.45 11.07 -3.35
CA PHE A 124 9.16 12.48 -3.16
C PHE A 124 8.42 13.04 -4.37
N THR A 125 8.92 12.81 -5.58
CA THR A 125 8.26 13.21 -6.84
C THR A 125 6.84 12.67 -6.98
N LEU A 126 6.58 11.48 -6.43
CA LEU A 126 5.27 10.86 -6.47
C LEU A 126 4.27 11.56 -5.54
N PHE A 127 4.66 11.84 -4.30
CA PHE A 127 3.77 12.30 -3.22
C PHE A 127 3.77 13.82 -3.00
N ASP A 128 4.84 14.51 -3.37
CA ASP A 128 4.95 15.97 -3.32
C ASP A 128 3.93 16.59 -4.31
N GLU A 129 2.93 17.29 -3.79
CA GLU A 129 1.89 17.92 -4.61
C GLU A 129 2.23 19.35 -5.02
N ASN A 130 2.96 20.09 -4.18
CA ASN A 130 3.29 21.49 -4.35
C ASN A 130 4.68 21.71 -4.99
N ASN A 131 5.47 20.65 -5.14
CA ASN A 131 6.86 20.66 -5.63
C ASN A 131 7.78 21.54 -4.78
N ASP A 132 7.59 21.55 -3.45
CA ASP A 132 8.46 22.29 -2.54
C ASP A 132 9.70 21.46 -2.12
N GLY A 133 9.79 20.20 -2.55
CA GLY A 133 10.89 19.28 -2.20
C GLY A 133 10.76 18.72 -0.78
N GLN A 134 9.62 18.93 -0.13
CA GLN A 134 9.32 18.48 1.22
C GLN A 134 8.01 17.69 1.18
N LEU A 135 7.87 16.73 2.09
CA LEU A 135 6.61 16.03 2.27
C LEU A 135 5.93 16.58 3.52
N SER A 136 4.73 17.12 3.37
CA SER A 136 3.89 17.37 4.53
C SER A 136 3.38 16.05 5.10
N TYR A 137 3.08 16.05 6.40
CA TYR A 137 2.45 14.91 7.07
C TYR A 137 1.15 14.47 6.35
N ARG A 138 0.38 15.41 5.78
CA ARG A 138 -0.84 15.10 5.03
C ARG A 138 -0.57 14.41 3.69
N GLU A 139 0.52 14.78 2.99
CA GLU A 139 0.90 14.22 1.69
C GLU A 139 1.47 12.81 1.79
N PHE A 140 2.27 12.54 2.81
CA PHE A 140 2.89 11.23 2.96
C PHE A 140 2.08 10.28 3.84
N VAL A 141 1.83 10.64 5.09
CA VAL A 141 1.19 9.74 6.07
C VAL A 141 -0.29 9.55 5.77
N GLY A 142 -1.01 10.62 5.41
CA GLY A 142 -2.42 10.52 5.01
C GLY A 142 -2.64 9.54 3.86
N VAL A 143 -1.69 9.50 2.93
CA VAL A 143 -1.70 8.58 1.78
C VAL A 143 -1.34 7.15 2.16
N MET A 144 -0.32 6.98 3.00
CA MET A 144 0.16 5.66 3.40
C MET A 144 -0.80 4.95 4.37
N ARG A 145 -1.53 5.70 5.21
CA ARG A 145 -2.59 5.13 6.07
C ARG A 145 -3.76 4.55 5.27
N HIS A 146 -4.23 5.24 4.23
CA HIS A 146 -5.32 4.75 3.38
C HIS A 146 -4.98 3.45 2.61
N ARG A 147 -3.69 3.14 2.45
CA ARG A 147 -3.21 1.89 1.88
C ARG A 147 -3.31 0.71 2.86
N LEU A 148 -3.05 0.94 4.15
CA LEU A 148 -3.05 -0.10 5.19
C LEU A 148 -4.42 -0.33 5.81
N LEU A 149 -5.22 0.72 5.95
CA LEU A 149 -6.59 0.63 6.48
C LEU A 149 -7.53 -0.11 5.53
N ARG A 150 -7.29 -0.19 4.22
CA ARG A 150 -8.11 -1.08 3.36
C ARG A 150 -7.81 -2.56 3.52
N GLY A 151 -6.70 -2.92 4.17
CA GLY A 151 -6.41 -4.28 4.60
C GLY A 151 -6.89 -4.61 6.02
N LEU A 152 -7.24 -3.60 6.84
CA LEU A 152 -7.59 -3.76 8.27
C LEU A 152 -9.00 -3.25 8.65
N ASP A 153 -9.57 -2.26 7.94
CA ASP A 153 -10.81 -1.55 8.34
C ASP A 153 -12.06 -1.93 7.55
N LYS A 154 -11.95 -2.89 6.65
CA LYS A 154 -13.14 -3.60 6.18
C LYS A 154 -13.10 -5.02 6.70
N PRO A 155 -13.76 -5.35 7.83
CA PRO A 155 -14.60 -6.54 7.75
C PRO A 155 -15.39 -6.40 6.44
N MET A 156 -15.26 -7.39 5.53
CA MET A 156 -16.16 -7.52 4.39
C MET A 156 -17.55 -7.12 4.85
N ASP A 157 -18.09 -6.06 4.24
CA ASP A 157 -19.25 -5.32 4.74
C ASP A 157 -20.28 -6.28 5.37
N THR A 158 -20.69 -5.94 6.58
CA THR A 158 -21.50 -6.69 7.56
C THR A 158 -22.84 -7.23 7.04
N GLY A 159 -23.11 -7.13 5.73
CA GLY A 159 -24.24 -7.71 5.01
C GLY A 159 -24.04 -9.17 4.59
N PHE A 160 -22.87 -9.56 4.06
CA PHE A 160 -22.67 -10.94 3.59
C PHE A 160 -22.57 -11.95 4.74
N ILE A 161 -21.92 -11.60 5.85
CA ILE A 161 -21.86 -12.46 7.05
C ILE A 161 -23.24 -12.54 7.72
N ARG A 162 -24.02 -11.43 7.75
CA ARG A 162 -25.42 -11.47 8.19
C ARG A 162 -26.29 -12.34 7.30
N LEU A 163 -26.11 -12.28 5.98
CA LEU A 163 -26.86 -13.12 5.04
C LEU A 163 -26.52 -14.59 5.25
N LEU A 164 -25.23 -14.94 5.36
CA LEU A 164 -24.80 -16.31 5.63
C LEU A 164 -25.27 -16.79 7.02
N SER A 165 -25.21 -15.94 8.04
CA SER A 165 -25.73 -16.26 9.38
C SER A 165 -27.25 -16.42 9.38
N ALA A 166 -27.99 -15.60 8.63
CA ALA A 166 -29.44 -15.71 8.50
C ALA A 166 -29.83 -16.96 7.72
N LEU A 167 -29.15 -17.27 6.61
CA LEU A 167 -29.35 -18.50 5.86
C LEU A 167 -29.02 -19.73 6.70
N PHE A 168 -27.94 -19.70 7.48
CA PHE A 168 -27.58 -20.78 8.39
C PHE A 168 -28.59 -20.94 9.53
N HIS A 169 -29.09 -19.85 10.10
CA HIS A 169 -30.12 -19.88 11.13
C HIS A 169 -31.45 -20.45 10.58
N CYS A 170 -31.91 -19.96 9.43
CA CYS A 170 -33.11 -20.45 8.77
C CYS A 170 -32.99 -21.94 8.37
N ALA A 171 -31.84 -22.36 7.87
CA ALA A 171 -31.59 -23.76 7.51
C ALA A 171 -31.57 -24.66 8.76
N LYS A 172 -30.91 -24.23 9.84
CA LYS A 172 -30.90 -24.96 11.11
C LYS A 172 -32.30 -25.10 11.71
N GLU A 173 -33.12 -24.06 11.59
CA GLU A 173 -34.50 -24.05 12.09
C GLU A 173 -35.42 -24.93 11.25
N GLN A 174 -35.29 -24.91 9.92
CA GLN A 174 -36.01 -25.86 9.04
C GLN A 174 -35.57 -27.32 9.26
N ILE A 175 -34.29 -27.58 9.48
CA ILE A 175 -33.79 -28.93 9.78
C ILE A 175 -34.31 -29.40 11.14
N ASN A 176 -34.28 -28.57 12.19
CA ASN A 176 -34.84 -28.92 13.49
C ASN A 176 -36.36 -29.13 13.47
N LEU A 177 -37.10 -28.35 12.66
CA LEU A 177 -38.54 -28.55 12.46
C LEU A 177 -38.84 -29.81 11.64
N GLY A 178 -38.04 -30.12 10.61
CA GLY A 178 -38.17 -31.35 9.82
C GLY A 178 -37.80 -32.62 10.60
N VAL A 179 -36.82 -32.52 11.51
CA VAL A 179 -36.45 -33.60 12.43
C VAL A 179 -37.53 -33.78 13.51
N ASN A 180 -38.07 -32.71 14.11
CA ASN A 180 -39.16 -32.84 15.09
C ASN A 180 -40.48 -33.35 14.48
N SER A 181 -40.77 -33.02 13.22
CA SER A 181 -42.00 -33.49 12.54
C SER A 181 -41.93 -34.95 12.09
N THR A 182 -40.72 -35.54 11.99
CA THR A 182 -40.53 -36.97 11.70
C THR A 182 -40.54 -37.85 12.96
N TYR A 183 -40.36 -37.28 14.16
CA TYR A 183 -40.48 -38.01 15.43
C TYR A 183 -41.90 -38.05 16.03
N THR A 184 -42.86 -37.28 15.52
CA THR A 184 -44.27 -37.33 15.97
C THR A 184 -45.22 -38.11 15.05
N ASN A 185 -44.68 -38.85 14.07
CA ASN A 185 -45.44 -39.81 13.25
C ASN A 185 -44.83 -41.22 13.30
N VAL A 186 -44.60 -41.71 14.52
CA VAL A 186 -44.59 -43.15 14.88
C VAL A 186 -45.40 -43.30 16.16
#